data_AF-A0A7V3JIV8-F1
#
_entry.id   AF-A0A7V3JIV8-F1
#
_cell.length_a   1.000
_cell.length_b   1.000
_cell.length_c   1.000
_cell.angle_alpha   90.00
_cell.angle_beta   90.00
_cell.angle_gamma   90.00
#
_symmetry.space_group_name_H-M   'P 1'
#
loop_
_entity.id
_entity.type
_entity.pdbx_description
1 polymer ?
#
loop_
_entity_poly.entity_id
_entity_poly.type
_entity_poly.pdbx_seq_one_letter_code
_entity_poly.pdbx_strand_id
1 'polypeptide(L)'
;MGIAWTLLVGWLAVPETARVEVEIFLEPRAPITAAQEWLRELARAGLTQVRIRAKQESDRVGIEVQGAVGQPVYRVIGMIDTPNELVLPSGRFRLSQARQAVQWLEEVARKGPGQKAQAPEPARPLGLSAERLQQLKKTLGQPVGTSTKGKHRGEVVQQIAAQVGVTLRIDEPLGQALAGAAPAEELKGLAAGTAMAYLLRPAGLCMVPLANRAGRWELVVRPLADGKAGWPVGWPPEEPVPELLPGLFESFHANLQNVAVTQAMEAIGQRLKATVLWDRLAMERQGIDPAKVYVTLPRTRTTHHGLIRRVLAKAELRYEVRADDAGRPLVWVTPFKPL
;
A
#
# COMPACT_ATOMS: atom_id res chain seq x y z
N MET A 1 -10.16 52.19 -36.03
CA MET A 1 -9.31 51.78 -34.90
C MET A 1 -9.59 50.31 -34.62
N GLY A 2 -8.87 49.40 -35.28
CA GLY A 2 -9.02 47.95 -35.10
C GLY A 2 -7.77 47.41 -34.44
N ILE A 3 -7.91 46.79 -33.28
CA ILE A 3 -6.81 46.17 -32.55
C ILE A 3 -6.75 44.70 -32.97
N ALA A 4 -5.71 44.37 -33.74
CA ALA A 4 -5.36 43.01 -34.12
C ALA A 4 -4.73 42.28 -32.94
N TRP A 5 -5.26 41.11 -32.60
CA TRP A 5 -4.68 40.21 -31.60
C TRP A 5 -3.71 39.26 -32.31
N THR A 6 -2.42 39.39 -32.01
CA THR A 6 -1.39 38.47 -32.50
C THR A 6 -1.38 37.22 -31.63
N LEU A 7 -1.85 36.10 -32.19
CA LEU A 7 -1.71 34.76 -31.60
C LEU A 7 -0.24 34.31 -31.71
N LEU A 8 0.45 34.25 -30.57
CA LEU A 8 1.75 33.59 -30.43
C LEU A 8 1.52 32.07 -30.42
N VAL A 9 1.63 31.45 -31.59
CA VAL A 9 1.76 29.99 -31.72
C VAL A 9 3.17 29.63 -31.28
N GLY A 10 3.31 29.15 -30.05
CA GLY A 10 4.56 28.59 -29.54
C GLY A 10 4.92 27.33 -30.32
N TRP A 11 6.01 27.39 -31.10
CA TRP A 11 6.63 26.21 -31.67
C TRP A 11 7.16 25.32 -30.54
N LEU A 12 6.62 24.10 -30.43
CA LEU A 12 7.25 23.04 -29.64
C LEU A 12 8.58 22.70 -30.35
N ALA A 13 9.69 23.15 -29.77
CA ALA A 13 11.01 22.69 -30.15
C ALA A 13 11.04 21.16 -30.02
N VAL A 14 11.32 20.47 -31.13
CA VAL A 14 11.58 19.03 -31.15
C VAL A 14 12.90 18.84 -30.37
N PRO A 15 12.93 18.12 -29.24
CA PRO A 15 14.18 17.89 -28.54
C PRO A 15 15.14 17.11 -29.45
N GLU A 16 16.36 17.62 -29.58
CA GLU A 16 17.52 16.88 -30.10
C GLU A 16 17.58 15.49 -29.45
N THR A 17 17.88 14.48 -30.26
CA THR A 17 17.86 13.05 -29.91
C THR A 17 18.42 12.78 -28.51
N ALA A 18 17.56 12.38 -27.57
CA ALA A 18 17.96 12.06 -26.22
C ALA A 18 18.97 10.91 -26.20
N ARG A 19 19.99 11.00 -25.34
CA ARG A 19 21.02 9.96 -25.24
C ARG A 19 20.51 8.80 -24.38
N VAL A 20 20.64 7.57 -24.84
CA VAL A 20 20.31 6.37 -24.07
C VAL A 20 21.58 5.64 -23.65
N GLU A 21 21.73 5.38 -22.36
CA GLU A 21 22.80 4.55 -21.81
C GLU A 21 22.20 3.24 -21.30
N VAL A 22 22.78 2.11 -21.69
CA VAL A 22 22.25 0.78 -21.33
C VAL A 22 23.21 0.07 -20.38
N GLU A 23 22.74 -0.20 -19.17
CA GLU A 23 23.41 -1.04 -18.20
C GLU A 23 22.61 -2.31 -17.96
N ILE A 24 23.28 -3.45 -17.99
CA ILE A 24 22.65 -4.75 -17.75
C ILE A 24 23.43 -5.43 -16.62
N PHE A 25 22.74 -5.90 -15.58
CA PHE A 25 23.37 -6.70 -14.55
C PHE A 25 23.03 -8.19 -14.70
N LEU A 26 23.97 -9.05 -14.34
CA LEU A 26 23.78 -10.50 -14.30
C LEU A 26 23.29 -10.92 -12.91
N GLU A 27 22.19 -11.67 -12.84
CA GLU A 27 21.79 -12.34 -11.61
C GLU A 27 22.86 -13.36 -11.14
N PRO A 28 23.05 -13.57 -9.82
CA PRO A 28 24.11 -14.45 -9.30
C PRO A 28 24.04 -15.91 -9.77
N ARG A 29 22.90 -16.33 -10.35
CA ARG A 29 22.69 -17.69 -10.89
C ARG A 29 22.53 -17.71 -12.42
N ALA A 30 22.80 -16.61 -13.12
CA ALA A 30 22.76 -16.58 -14.58
C ALA A 30 23.89 -17.44 -15.19
N PRO A 31 23.72 -17.97 -16.42
CA PRO A 31 24.76 -18.73 -17.09
C PRO A 31 26.05 -17.92 -17.28
N ILE A 32 27.21 -18.56 -17.13
CA ILE A 32 28.53 -17.90 -17.21
C ILE A 32 28.76 -17.28 -18.59
N THR A 33 28.20 -17.87 -19.65
CA THR A 33 28.30 -17.38 -21.04
C THR A 33 27.29 -16.29 -21.38
N ALA A 34 26.29 -16.05 -20.53
CA ALA A 34 25.15 -15.19 -20.84
C ALA A 34 25.57 -13.76 -21.20
N ALA A 35 26.56 -13.20 -20.49
CA ALA A 35 27.08 -11.87 -20.76
C ALA A 35 27.66 -11.76 -22.19
N GLN A 36 28.43 -12.75 -22.61
CA GLN A 36 29.08 -12.76 -23.92
C GLN A 36 28.07 -12.98 -25.05
N GLU A 37 27.09 -13.87 -24.83
CA GLU A 37 26.02 -14.17 -25.79
C GLU A 37 25.15 -12.93 -26.04
N TRP A 38 24.71 -12.26 -24.96
CA TRP A 38 23.90 -11.05 -25.07
C TRP A 38 24.66 -9.86 -25.65
N LEU A 39 25.94 -9.66 -25.29
CA LEU A 39 26.77 -8.63 -25.93
C LEU A 39 26.86 -8.82 -27.45
N ARG A 40 27.07 -10.08 -27.89
CA ARG A 40 27.16 -10.40 -29.32
C ARG A 40 25.84 -10.14 -30.05
N GLU A 41 24.72 -10.60 -29.50
CA GLU A 41 23.41 -10.47 -30.14
C GLU A 41 22.89 -9.02 -30.14
N LEU A 42 23.12 -8.26 -29.06
CA LEU A 42 22.78 -6.83 -29.01
C LEU A 42 23.63 -6.00 -29.97
N ALA A 43 24.92 -6.30 -30.09
CA ALA A 43 25.80 -5.66 -31.07
C ALA A 43 25.36 -5.96 -32.51
N ARG A 44 24.99 -7.21 -32.83
CA ARG A 44 24.42 -7.61 -34.13
C ARG A 44 23.11 -6.89 -34.44
N ALA A 45 22.32 -6.59 -33.41
CA ALA A 45 21.07 -5.86 -33.53
C ALA A 45 21.24 -4.34 -33.63
N GLY A 46 22.47 -3.81 -33.52
CA GLY A 46 22.79 -2.39 -33.71
C GLY A 46 23.10 -1.61 -32.43
N LEU A 47 23.07 -2.25 -31.24
CA LEU A 47 23.39 -1.59 -29.98
C LEU A 47 24.89 -1.62 -29.72
N THR A 48 25.55 -0.47 -29.87
CA THR A 48 27.02 -0.34 -29.75
C THR A 48 27.50 0.10 -28.36
N GLN A 49 26.63 0.68 -27.53
CA GLN A 49 26.96 1.14 -26.18
C GLN A 49 26.09 0.43 -25.13
N VAL A 50 26.58 -0.73 -24.68
CA VAL A 50 25.96 -1.52 -23.60
C VAL A 50 27.03 -2.00 -22.63
N ARG A 51 26.77 -1.85 -21.33
CA ARG A 51 27.64 -2.34 -20.26
C ARG A 51 26.97 -3.48 -19.54
N ILE A 52 27.58 -4.67 -19.56
CA ILE A 52 27.12 -5.81 -18.75
C ILE A 52 28.05 -5.98 -17.54
N ARG A 53 27.49 -6.11 -16.34
CA ARG A 53 28.25 -6.26 -15.08
C ARG A 53 27.56 -7.22 -14.11
N ALA A 54 28.25 -7.60 -13.04
CA ALA A 54 27.62 -8.35 -11.94
C ALA A 54 26.63 -7.47 -11.16
N LYS A 55 25.61 -8.10 -10.57
CA LYS A 55 24.63 -7.44 -9.71
C LYS A 55 25.27 -6.85 -8.45
N GLN A 56 24.85 -5.63 -8.12
CA GLN A 56 25.10 -4.90 -6.88
C GLN A 56 23.80 -4.80 -6.07
N GLU A 57 23.90 -4.55 -4.76
CA GLU A 57 22.76 -4.51 -3.84
C GLU A 57 21.72 -3.43 -4.20
N SER A 58 22.15 -2.34 -4.83
CA SER A 58 21.31 -1.23 -5.29
C SER A 58 20.68 -1.43 -6.68
N ASP A 59 21.02 -2.50 -7.41
CA ASP A 59 20.58 -2.69 -8.78
C ASP A 59 19.10 -3.09 -8.89
N ARG A 60 18.35 -2.35 -9.72
CA ARG A 60 16.96 -2.64 -10.05
C ARG A 60 16.70 -2.34 -11.52
N VAL A 61 15.96 -3.23 -12.20
CA VAL A 61 15.51 -3.00 -13.58
C VAL A 61 14.66 -1.72 -13.62
N GLY A 62 14.93 -0.82 -14.55
CA GLY A 62 14.28 0.50 -14.59
C GLY A 62 14.82 1.43 -15.67
N ILE A 63 14.23 2.62 -15.78
CA ILE A 63 14.79 3.74 -16.57
C ILE A 63 14.99 4.90 -15.60
N GLU A 64 16.24 5.31 -15.43
CA GLU A 64 16.59 6.54 -14.72
C GLU A 64 16.68 7.69 -15.75
N VAL A 65 16.02 8.81 -15.46
CA VAL A 65 16.16 10.02 -16.26
C VAL A 65 17.21 10.90 -15.59
N GLN A 66 18.35 11.07 -16.24
CA GLN A 66 19.44 11.93 -15.82
C GLN A 66 19.57 13.10 -16.82
N GLY A 67 20.26 14.20 -16.45
CA GLY A 67 20.48 15.35 -17.34
C GLY A 67 19.49 16.53 -17.17
N ALA A 68 19.73 17.60 -17.93
CA ALA A 68 19.00 18.87 -17.83
C ALA A 68 17.68 18.85 -18.62
N VAL A 69 16.72 19.69 -18.22
CA VAL A 69 15.44 19.89 -18.91
C VAL A 69 15.70 20.48 -20.31
N GLY A 70 15.81 19.62 -21.31
CA GLY A 70 16.17 19.97 -22.69
C GLY A 70 17.12 18.96 -23.36
N GLN A 71 17.92 18.23 -22.58
CA GLN A 71 18.80 17.15 -23.05
C GLN A 71 18.77 15.99 -22.04
N PRO A 72 17.67 15.22 -21.98
CA PRO A 72 17.59 14.08 -21.07
C PRO A 72 18.54 12.96 -21.52
N VAL A 73 19.21 12.35 -20.55
CA VAL A 73 19.96 11.11 -20.66
C VAL A 73 19.13 10.00 -20.00
N TYR A 74 18.67 9.05 -20.79
CA TYR A 74 17.91 7.91 -20.28
C TYR A 74 18.85 6.75 -19.99
N ARG A 75 19.10 6.48 -18.72
CA ARG A 75 19.87 5.32 -18.29
C ARG A 75 18.92 4.14 -18.07
N VAL A 76 18.95 3.18 -18.99
CA VAL A 76 18.14 1.97 -18.96
C VAL A 76 18.91 0.89 -18.23
N ILE A 77 18.37 0.42 -17.11
CA ILE A 77 18.91 -0.68 -16.31
C ILE A 77 18.11 -1.95 -16.63
N GLY A 78 18.78 -2.95 -17.18
CA GLY A 78 18.25 -4.28 -17.46
C GLY A 78 18.90 -5.37 -16.60
N MET A 79 18.36 -6.58 -16.68
CA MET A 79 18.86 -7.75 -15.96
C MET A 79 18.91 -8.95 -16.89
N ILE A 80 19.97 -9.75 -16.83
CA ILE A 80 19.95 -11.11 -17.39
C ILE A 80 19.63 -12.09 -16.27
N ASP A 81 18.54 -12.82 -16.42
CA ASP A 81 18.03 -13.75 -15.41
C ASP A 81 18.59 -15.18 -15.56
N THR A 82 18.20 -16.07 -14.64
CA THR A 82 18.64 -17.47 -14.63
C THR A 82 18.30 -18.23 -15.92
N PRO A 83 17.11 -18.06 -16.53
CA PRO A 83 16.78 -18.55 -17.88
C PRO A 83 17.61 -18.01 -19.06
N ASN A 84 18.57 -17.11 -18.86
CA ASN A 84 19.27 -16.39 -19.93
C ASN A 84 18.35 -15.46 -20.75
N GLU A 85 17.30 -14.93 -20.13
CA GLU A 85 16.44 -13.91 -20.73
C GLU A 85 16.89 -12.52 -20.28
N LEU A 86 16.89 -11.57 -21.22
CA LEU A 86 17.11 -10.17 -20.95
C LEU A 86 15.80 -9.54 -20.49
N VAL A 87 15.76 -9.12 -19.24
CA VAL A 87 14.65 -8.40 -18.62
C VAL A 87 14.93 -6.90 -18.72
N LEU A 88 14.09 -6.20 -19.48
CA LEU A 88 14.06 -4.75 -19.59
C LEU A 88 12.75 -4.23 -18.98
N PRO A 89 12.63 -2.91 -18.72
CA PRO A 89 11.40 -2.29 -18.24
C PRO A 89 10.14 -2.62 -19.08
N SER A 90 10.30 -2.89 -20.39
CA SER A 90 9.18 -3.25 -21.27
C SER A 90 8.74 -4.70 -21.21
N GLY A 91 9.57 -5.60 -20.66
CA GLY A 91 9.30 -7.03 -20.68
C GLY A 91 10.57 -7.87 -20.79
N ARG A 92 10.38 -9.15 -21.08
CA ARG A 92 11.45 -10.15 -21.19
C ARG A 92 11.72 -10.48 -22.64
N PHE A 93 13.00 -10.64 -22.97
CA PHE A 93 13.47 -10.93 -24.31
C PHE A 93 14.37 -12.15 -24.27
N ARG A 94 14.15 -13.09 -25.17
CA ARG A 94 15.10 -14.17 -25.46
C ARG A 94 16.21 -13.69 -26.37
N LEU A 95 17.33 -14.41 -26.44
CA LEU A 95 18.43 -14.12 -27.36
C LEU A 95 17.95 -13.91 -28.80
N SER A 96 17.01 -14.74 -29.28
CA SER A 96 16.41 -14.61 -30.63
C SER A 96 15.59 -13.32 -30.83
N GLN A 97 15.21 -12.65 -29.75
CA GLN A 97 14.44 -11.40 -29.72
C GLN A 97 15.32 -10.17 -29.47
N ALA A 98 16.66 -10.28 -29.52
CA ALA A 98 17.56 -9.15 -29.30
C ALA A 98 17.25 -7.93 -30.18
N ARG A 99 16.81 -8.14 -31.43
CA ARG A 99 16.37 -7.06 -32.33
C ARG A 99 15.15 -6.29 -31.79
N GLN A 100 14.20 -6.99 -31.17
CA GLN A 100 13.02 -6.36 -30.57
C GLN A 100 13.41 -5.53 -29.33
N ALA A 101 14.39 -5.99 -28.55
CA ALA A 101 14.92 -5.24 -27.43
C ALA A 101 15.61 -3.93 -27.89
N VAL A 102 16.40 -3.97 -28.97
CA VAL A 102 17.05 -2.78 -29.54
C VAL A 102 16.03 -1.79 -30.11
N GLN A 103 15.03 -2.26 -30.85
CA GLN A 103 13.95 -1.41 -31.36
C GLN A 103 13.21 -0.66 -30.24
N TRP A 104 13.00 -1.33 -29.11
CA TRP A 104 12.40 -0.69 -27.94
C TRP A 104 13.32 0.38 -27.33
N LEU A 105 14.62 0.12 -27.21
CA LEU A 105 15.60 1.12 -26.72
C LEU A 105 15.67 2.36 -27.63
N GLU A 106 15.62 2.16 -28.95
CA GLU A 106 15.54 3.25 -29.94
C GLU A 106 14.23 4.05 -29.81
N GLU A 107 13.12 3.38 -29.51
CA GLU A 107 11.85 4.05 -29.25
C GLU A 107 11.91 4.90 -27.97
N VAL A 108 12.56 4.41 -26.92
CA VAL A 108 12.84 5.18 -25.69
C VAL A 108 13.72 6.41 -26.00
N ALA A 109 14.74 6.27 -26.85
CA ALA A 109 15.58 7.39 -27.28
C ALA A 109 14.78 8.48 -28.03
N ARG A 110 13.85 8.07 -28.91
CA ARG A 110 13.13 8.97 -29.81
C ARG A 110 11.89 9.61 -29.18
N LYS A 111 11.16 8.87 -28.34
CA LYS A 111 9.87 9.30 -27.78
C LYS A 111 9.90 9.52 -26.26
N GLY A 112 11.05 9.27 -25.62
CA GLY A 112 11.14 9.17 -24.17
C GLY A 112 10.48 7.88 -23.63
N PRO A 113 10.61 7.60 -22.33
CA PRO A 113 9.91 6.47 -21.73
C PRO A 113 8.41 6.71 -21.82
N GLY A 114 7.73 6.02 -22.74
CA GLY A 114 6.27 6.03 -22.80
C GLY A 114 5.68 5.60 -21.45
N GLN A 115 4.43 5.96 -21.16
CA GLN A 115 3.74 5.67 -19.88
C GLN A 115 3.69 4.18 -19.46
N LYS A 116 4.26 3.27 -20.25
CA LYS A 116 4.41 1.83 -19.99
C LYS A 116 5.86 1.36 -19.77
N ALA A 117 6.85 2.27 -19.75
CA ALA A 117 8.29 1.94 -19.68
C ALA A 117 8.96 2.32 -18.35
N GLN A 118 8.20 2.60 -17.31
CA GLN A 118 8.71 2.44 -15.95
C GLN A 118 8.62 0.94 -15.67
N ALA A 119 9.73 0.30 -15.28
CA ALA A 119 9.64 -0.99 -14.62
C ALA A 119 8.53 -0.91 -13.57
N PRO A 120 7.74 -1.97 -13.33
CA PRO A 120 6.78 -1.94 -12.23
C PRO A 120 7.58 -1.62 -10.98
N GLU A 121 7.55 -0.36 -10.55
CA GLU A 121 8.04 0.00 -9.24
C GLU A 121 7.31 -0.94 -8.30
N PRO A 122 8.03 -1.62 -7.38
CA PRO A 122 7.35 -2.43 -6.38
C PRO A 122 6.26 -1.55 -5.79
N ALA A 123 4.99 -1.94 -6.00
CA ALA A 123 3.85 -1.05 -5.96
C ALA A 123 4.00 -0.08 -4.79
N ARG A 124 4.36 1.19 -5.07
CA ARG A 124 4.57 2.18 -4.03
C ARG A 124 3.27 2.23 -3.24
N PRO A 125 3.24 1.85 -1.95
CA PRO A 125 2.00 1.89 -1.20
C PRO A 125 1.43 3.31 -1.30
N LEU A 126 0.20 3.41 -1.80
CA LEU A 126 -0.51 4.68 -1.96
C LEU A 126 0.16 5.69 -2.93
N GLY A 127 1.09 5.25 -3.78
CA GLY A 127 1.79 6.12 -4.74
C GLY A 127 2.84 7.07 -4.11
N LEU A 128 3.23 6.83 -2.86
CA LEU A 128 4.19 7.67 -2.11
C LEU A 128 5.59 7.06 -2.08
N SER A 129 6.63 7.91 -1.98
CA SER A 129 7.97 7.44 -1.61
C SER A 129 7.98 6.99 -0.13
N ALA A 130 8.95 6.15 0.24
CA ALA A 130 9.07 5.63 1.61
C ALA A 130 9.18 6.76 2.66
N GLU A 131 10.00 7.77 2.40
CA GLU A 131 10.17 8.95 3.28
C GLU A 131 8.87 9.72 3.47
N ARG A 132 8.14 9.94 2.37
CA ARG A 132 6.84 10.64 2.39
C ARG A 132 5.79 9.84 3.15
N LEU A 133 5.75 8.52 2.93
CA LEU A 133 4.87 7.63 3.67
C LEU A 133 5.19 7.65 5.16
N GLN A 134 6.47 7.62 5.55
CA GLN A 134 6.89 7.69 6.96
C GLN A 134 6.53 9.04 7.60
N GLN A 135 6.73 10.15 6.90
CA GLN A 135 6.34 11.48 7.38
C GLN A 135 4.82 11.59 7.59
N LEU A 136 4.03 11.05 6.66
CA LEU A 136 2.58 11.01 6.80
C LEU A 136 2.14 10.06 7.91
N LYS A 137 2.72 8.85 8.02
CA LYS A 137 2.49 7.93 9.15
C LYS A 137 2.78 8.62 10.49
N LYS A 138 3.87 9.37 10.61
CA LYS A 138 4.18 10.15 11.82
C LYS A 138 3.11 11.20 12.14
N THR A 139 2.59 11.89 11.13
CA THR A 139 1.51 12.88 11.29
C THR A 139 0.21 12.21 11.74
N LEU A 140 -0.15 11.11 11.09
CA LEU A 140 -1.36 10.32 11.35
C LEU A 140 -1.24 9.37 12.55
N GLY A 141 -0.04 9.20 13.10
CA GLY A 141 0.25 8.45 14.31
C GLY A 141 -0.22 9.14 15.59
N GLN A 142 -0.58 10.43 15.52
CA GLN A 142 -1.13 11.14 16.67
C GLN A 142 -2.39 10.44 17.19
N PRO A 143 -2.50 10.21 18.51
CA PRO A 143 -3.64 9.50 19.09
C PRO A 143 -4.91 10.35 19.00
N VAL A 144 -6.05 9.71 18.74
CA VAL A 144 -7.36 10.35 18.83
C VAL A 144 -7.59 10.80 20.27
N GLY A 145 -7.72 12.11 20.49
CA GLY A 145 -7.74 12.69 21.84
C GLY A 145 -9.11 12.65 22.52
N THR A 146 -10.19 12.52 21.76
CA THR A 146 -11.57 12.57 22.27
C THR A 146 -12.29 11.25 22.11
N SER A 147 -13.29 10.99 22.95
CA SER A 147 -14.17 9.83 22.79
C SER A 147 -14.94 9.91 21.47
N THR A 148 -15.04 8.78 20.78
CA THR A 148 -15.80 8.63 19.54
C THR A 148 -17.18 8.00 19.76
N LYS A 149 -17.47 7.51 20.97
CA LYS A 149 -18.76 6.88 21.30
C LYS A 149 -19.91 7.86 21.13
N GLY A 150 -20.97 7.41 20.45
CA GLY A 150 -22.21 8.16 20.25
C GLY A 150 -22.11 9.35 19.28
N LYS A 151 -20.94 9.61 18.69
CA LYS A 151 -20.76 10.70 17.70
C LYS A 151 -21.00 10.20 16.28
N HIS A 152 -21.46 11.08 15.39
CA HIS A 152 -21.62 10.74 13.98
C HIS A 152 -20.26 10.52 13.30
N ARG A 153 -20.18 9.49 12.46
CA ARG A 153 -18.95 9.05 11.79
C ARG A 153 -18.28 10.18 10.99
N GLY A 154 -19.05 10.92 10.19
CA GLY A 154 -18.53 12.06 9.42
C GLY A 154 -17.92 13.15 10.30
N GLU A 155 -18.58 13.49 11.42
CA GLU A 155 -18.07 14.47 12.39
C GLU A 155 -16.77 14.02 13.03
N VAL A 156 -16.71 12.74 13.46
CA VAL A 156 -15.49 12.17 14.07
C VAL A 156 -14.33 12.21 13.09
N VAL A 157 -14.55 11.84 11.83
CA VAL A 157 -13.52 11.88 10.78
C VAL A 157 -12.97 13.30 10.59
N GLN A 158 -13.86 14.30 10.47
CA GLN A 158 -13.45 15.71 10.33
C GLN A 158 -12.72 16.23 11.58
N GLN A 159 -13.21 15.86 12.76
CA GLN A 159 -12.61 16.23 14.03
C GLN A 159 -11.19 15.67 14.17
N ILE A 160 -10.98 14.40 13.80
CA ILE A 160 -9.65 13.77 13.82
C ILE A 160 -8.72 14.44 12.81
N ALA A 161 -9.18 14.71 11.59
CA ALA A 161 -8.38 15.38 10.56
C ALA A 161 -7.91 16.78 11.01
N ALA A 162 -8.82 17.57 11.60
CA ALA A 162 -8.49 18.87 12.17
C ALA A 162 -7.49 18.77 13.32
N GLN A 163 -7.65 17.78 14.22
CA GLN A 163 -6.75 17.56 15.35
C GLN A 163 -5.29 17.35 14.89
N VAL A 164 -5.09 16.58 13.82
CA VAL A 164 -3.74 16.23 13.33
C VAL A 164 -3.22 17.17 12.24
N GLY A 165 -3.98 18.21 11.89
CA GLY A 165 -3.56 19.24 10.95
C GLY A 165 -3.50 18.78 9.49
N VAL A 166 -4.29 17.78 9.10
CA VAL A 166 -4.38 17.31 7.71
C VAL A 166 -5.62 17.87 7.03
N THR A 167 -5.50 18.26 5.76
CA THR A 167 -6.67 18.67 4.97
C THR A 167 -7.37 17.41 4.47
N LEU A 168 -8.62 17.21 4.89
CA LEU A 168 -9.43 16.09 4.42
C LEU A 168 -10.48 16.60 3.42
N ARG A 169 -10.40 16.11 2.19
CA ARG A 169 -11.35 16.41 1.12
C ARG A 169 -12.31 15.26 0.94
N ILE A 170 -13.59 15.54 1.14
CA ILE A 170 -14.70 14.60 0.93
C ILE A 170 -15.64 15.26 -0.07
N ASP A 171 -15.83 14.62 -1.23
CA ASP A 171 -16.80 15.09 -2.20
C ASP A 171 -18.22 14.91 -1.62
N GLU A 172 -19.11 15.87 -1.85
CA GLU A 172 -20.45 15.93 -1.25
C GLU A 172 -21.27 14.61 -1.30
N PRO A 173 -21.35 13.88 -2.43
CA PRO A 173 -22.06 12.59 -2.46
C PRO A 173 -21.43 11.52 -1.54
N LEU A 174 -20.12 11.57 -1.31
CA LEU A 174 -19.43 10.66 -0.37
C LEU A 174 -19.65 11.08 1.08
N GLY A 175 -19.83 12.39 1.32
CA GLY A 175 -20.19 12.92 2.64
C GLY A 175 -21.51 12.36 3.16
N GLN A 176 -22.51 12.21 2.28
CA GLN A 176 -23.80 11.62 2.65
C GLN A 176 -23.68 10.15 3.09
N ALA A 177 -22.79 9.37 2.47
CA ALA A 177 -22.52 7.98 2.89
C ALA A 177 -21.91 7.88 4.31
N LEU A 178 -21.30 8.97 4.80
CA LEU A 178 -20.75 9.07 6.15
C LEU A 178 -21.73 9.59 7.20
N ALA A 179 -22.94 10.01 6.79
CA ALA A 179 -24.02 10.41 7.70
C ALA A 179 -24.67 9.23 8.45
N GLY A 180 -24.15 8.01 8.25
CA GLY A 180 -24.61 6.80 8.92
C GLY A 180 -24.35 6.77 10.44
N ALA A 181 -24.69 5.61 11.04
CA ALA A 181 -24.60 5.38 12.48
C ALA A 181 -23.21 5.62 13.07
N ALA A 182 -23.20 6.00 14.35
CA ALA A 182 -22.00 6.15 15.17
C ALA A 182 -21.12 4.88 15.13
N PRO A 183 -19.79 5.02 15.30
CA PRO A 183 -18.93 3.85 15.44
C PRO A 183 -19.34 3.03 16.66
N ALA A 184 -19.39 1.71 16.52
CA ALA A 184 -19.70 0.82 17.63
C ALA A 184 -18.54 0.72 18.62
N GLU A 185 -17.31 0.87 18.13
CA GLU A 185 -16.07 0.79 18.89
C GLU A 185 -15.57 2.19 19.30
N GLU A 186 -14.92 2.26 20.47
CA GLU A 186 -14.20 3.45 20.90
C GLU A 186 -12.84 3.51 20.20
N LEU A 187 -12.54 4.65 19.58
CA LEU A 187 -11.29 4.86 18.83
C LEU A 187 -10.35 5.83 19.55
N LYS A 188 -10.77 6.41 20.69
CA LYS A 188 -9.90 7.21 21.55
C LYS A 188 -8.62 6.45 21.86
N GLY A 189 -7.49 7.14 21.72
CA GLY A 189 -6.18 6.57 21.92
C GLY A 189 -5.61 5.89 20.69
N LEU A 190 -6.39 5.41 19.71
CA LEU A 190 -5.88 4.84 18.46
C LEU A 190 -5.20 5.92 17.59
N ALA A 191 -4.28 5.56 16.70
CA ALA A 191 -3.71 6.51 15.75
C ALA A 191 -4.78 7.06 14.81
N ALA A 192 -4.71 8.37 14.55
CA ALA A 192 -5.65 9.10 13.71
C ALA A 192 -5.84 8.48 12.31
N GLY A 193 -4.77 8.02 11.66
CA GLY A 193 -4.83 7.42 10.33
C GLY A 193 -5.69 6.16 10.31
N THR A 194 -5.41 5.26 11.23
CA THR A 194 -6.08 3.98 11.41
C THR A 194 -7.53 4.20 11.84
N ALA A 195 -7.78 5.14 12.75
CA ALA A 195 -9.12 5.50 13.17
C ALA A 195 -9.96 6.06 12.02
N MET A 196 -9.43 6.98 11.21
CA MET A 196 -10.12 7.50 10.03
C MET A 196 -10.36 6.40 8.99
N ALA A 197 -9.36 5.57 8.69
CA ALA A 197 -9.53 4.44 7.78
C ALA A 197 -10.64 3.47 8.25
N TYR A 198 -10.69 3.20 9.56
CA TYR A 198 -11.73 2.38 10.17
C TYR A 198 -13.11 3.00 10.03
N LEU A 199 -13.24 4.30 10.30
CA LEU A 199 -14.50 5.03 10.18
C LEU A 199 -15.02 5.08 8.75
N LEU A 200 -14.15 5.24 7.75
CA LEU A 200 -14.55 5.31 6.34
C LEU A 200 -15.00 3.95 5.79
N ARG A 201 -14.45 2.85 6.32
CA ARG A 201 -14.60 1.51 5.73
C ARG A 201 -16.05 0.98 5.69
N PRO A 202 -16.90 1.09 6.74
CA PRO A 202 -18.30 0.66 6.68
C PRO A 202 -19.11 1.37 5.60
N ALA A 203 -18.74 2.59 5.22
CA ALA A 203 -19.38 3.32 4.12
C ALA A 203 -18.85 2.89 2.73
N GLY A 204 -17.97 1.88 2.66
CA GLY A 204 -17.29 1.48 1.42
C GLY A 204 -16.32 2.55 0.93
N LEU A 205 -15.74 3.34 1.83
CA LEU A 205 -14.82 4.44 1.49
C LEU A 205 -13.42 4.17 2.03
N CYS A 206 -12.43 4.81 1.41
CA CYS A 206 -11.05 4.85 1.87
C CYS A 206 -10.46 6.25 1.68
N MET A 207 -9.36 6.54 2.36
CA MET A 207 -8.61 7.78 2.16
C MET A 207 -7.33 7.51 1.38
N VAL A 208 -7.00 8.41 0.46
CA VAL A 208 -5.79 8.33 -0.36
C VAL A 208 -5.02 9.64 -0.19
N PRO A 209 -3.72 9.56 0.16
CA PRO A 209 -2.90 10.76 0.25
C PRO A 209 -2.59 11.33 -1.14
N LEU A 210 -2.79 12.63 -1.30
CA LEU A 210 -2.29 13.39 -2.43
C LEU A 210 -1.11 14.25 -1.98
N ALA A 211 -0.01 14.15 -2.72
CA ALA A 211 1.13 15.03 -2.52
C ALA A 211 0.77 16.43 -3.05
N ASN A 212 0.57 17.38 -2.14
CA ASN A 212 0.49 18.79 -2.51
C ASN A 212 1.90 19.37 -2.68
N ARG A 213 2.10 20.24 -3.67
CA ARG A 213 3.35 20.99 -3.88
C ARG A 213 3.70 21.93 -2.72
N ALA A 214 2.74 22.28 -1.87
CA ALA A 214 2.88 23.23 -0.75
C ALA A 214 3.34 22.60 0.58
N GLY A 215 3.72 21.31 0.62
CA GLY A 215 4.23 20.66 1.84
C GLY A 215 3.18 20.31 2.90
N ARG A 216 1.88 20.57 2.65
CA ARG A 216 0.76 20.11 3.47
C ARG A 216 0.17 18.82 2.91
N TRP A 217 -0.22 17.90 3.79
CA TRP A 217 -0.89 16.67 3.39
C TRP A 217 -2.37 16.93 3.07
N GLU A 218 -2.78 16.51 1.88
CA GLU A 218 -4.19 16.43 1.50
C GLU A 218 -4.58 14.95 1.44
N LEU A 219 -5.61 14.58 2.20
CA LEU A 219 -6.22 13.27 2.16
C LEU A 219 -7.53 13.37 1.39
N VAL A 220 -7.69 12.58 0.33
CA VAL A 220 -8.93 12.55 -0.45
C VAL A 220 -9.68 11.26 -0.14
N VAL A 221 -10.94 11.39 0.24
CA VAL A 221 -11.84 10.24 0.41
C VAL A 221 -12.33 9.77 -0.95
N ARG A 222 -12.29 8.46 -1.18
CA ARG A 222 -12.70 7.82 -2.43
C ARG A 222 -13.48 6.54 -2.12
N PRO A 223 -14.30 6.04 -3.05
CA PRO A 223 -14.83 4.68 -2.96
C PRO A 223 -13.71 3.66 -2.84
N LEU A 224 -13.90 2.68 -1.98
CA LEU A 224 -13.06 1.51 -1.85
C LEU A 224 -13.24 0.66 -3.10
N ALA A 225 -12.34 0.83 -4.08
CA ALA A 225 -12.36 0.09 -5.33
C ALA A 225 -11.46 -1.15 -5.24
N ASP A 226 -11.90 -2.24 -5.86
CA ASP A 226 -11.12 -3.48 -5.94
C ASP A 226 -9.76 -3.20 -6.63
N GLY A 227 -8.67 -3.51 -5.93
CA GLY A 227 -7.31 -3.39 -6.45
C GLY A 227 -6.64 -2.02 -6.32
N LYS A 228 -7.29 -0.96 -5.82
CA LYS A 228 -6.63 0.32 -5.49
C LYS A 228 -6.43 0.46 -3.98
N ALA A 229 -5.17 0.54 -3.55
CA ALA A 229 -4.83 0.69 -2.14
C ALA A 229 -5.28 2.06 -1.62
N GLY A 230 -6.17 2.06 -0.63
CA GLY A 230 -6.40 3.19 0.27
C GLY A 230 -5.63 2.99 1.58
N TRP A 231 -5.56 4.03 2.41
CA TRP A 231 -4.93 3.94 3.73
C TRP A 231 -5.57 2.80 4.53
N PRO A 232 -4.76 1.86 5.07
CA PRO A 232 -5.31 0.64 5.64
C PRO A 232 -5.82 0.87 7.08
N VAL A 233 -6.70 -0.03 7.52
CA VAL A 233 -7.01 -0.19 8.95
C VAL A 233 -5.87 -0.97 9.59
N GLY A 234 -4.86 -0.23 10.04
CA GLY A 234 -3.62 -0.79 10.55
C GLY A 234 -2.71 -1.34 9.46
N TRP A 235 -1.42 -1.24 9.68
CA TRP A 235 -0.36 -1.76 8.83
C TRP A 235 0.02 -3.18 9.25
N PRO A 236 0.55 -4.00 8.34
CA PRO A 236 1.33 -5.16 8.74
C PRO A 236 2.39 -4.75 9.76
N PRO A 237 2.56 -5.50 10.86
CA PRO A 237 3.53 -5.16 11.88
C PRO A 237 4.95 -5.24 11.31
N GLU A 238 5.78 -4.27 11.66
CA GLU A 238 7.20 -4.23 11.27
C GLU A 238 8.01 -5.22 12.11
N GLU A 239 7.61 -5.42 13.37
CA GLU A 239 8.19 -6.37 14.33
C GLU A 239 7.40 -7.69 14.36
N PRO A 240 8.01 -8.81 14.82
CA PRO A 240 7.30 -10.06 15.04
C PRO A 240 6.13 -9.92 16.02
N VAL A 241 5.00 -10.56 15.73
CA VAL A 241 3.79 -10.51 16.58
C VAL A 241 4.05 -10.89 18.05
N PRO A 242 4.89 -11.88 18.39
CA PRO A 242 5.21 -12.19 19.79
C PRO A 242 5.91 -11.05 20.53
N GLU A 243 6.63 -10.18 19.83
CA GLU A 243 7.30 -9.00 20.41
C GLU A 243 6.32 -7.83 20.53
N LEU A 244 5.51 -7.61 19.50
CA LEU A 244 4.51 -6.54 19.46
C LEU A 244 3.35 -6.75 20.46
N LEU A 245 2.88 -7.99 20.64
CA LEU A 245 1.77 -8.34 21.53
C LEU A 245 2.07 -9.64 22.30
N PRO A 246 3.02 -9.63 23.26
CA PRO A 246 3.47 -10.84 23.95
C PRO A 246 2.35 -11.53 24.74
N GLY A 247 1.43 -10.75 25.31
CA GLY A 247 0.25 -11.25 26.03
C GLY A 247 -0.62 -12.19 25.19
N LEU A 248 -0.49 -12.17 23.87
CA LEU A 248 -1.20 -13.07 22.97
C LEU A 248 -0.81 -14.55 23.16
N PHE A 249 0.42 -14.81 23.58
CA PHE A 249 0.99 -16.16 23.73
C PHE A 249 1.09 -16.62 25.18
N GLU A 250 0.68 -15.79 26.13
CA GLU A 250 0.64 -16.15 27.55
C GLU A 250 -0.40 -17.24 27.82
N SER A 251 -0.02 -18.24 28.61
CA SER A 251 -0.92 -19.31 29.01
C SER A 251 -1.79 -18.92 30.19
N PHE A 252 -3.07 -19.26 30.14
CA PHE A 252 -4.02 -19.11 31.24
C PHE A 252 -5.12 -20.17 31.19
N HIS A 253 -5.93 -20.23 32.23
CA HIS A 253 -7.14 -21.05 32.23
C HIS A 253 -8.32 -20.21 31.73
N ALA A 254 -8.84 -20.55 30.55
CA ALA A 254 -10.04 -19.95 30.00
C ALA A 254 -11.27 -20.80 30.36
N ASN A 255 -12.37 -20.14 30.71
CA ASN A 255 -13.69 -20.75 30.85
C ASN A 255 -14.71 -19.76 30.27
N LEU A 256 -15.49 -20.20 29.28
CA LEU A 256 -16.58 -19.40 28.70
C LEU A 256 -17.86 -20.21 28.82
N GLN A 257 -18.92 -19.58 29.33
CA GLN A 257 -20.22 -20.22 29.50
C GLN A 257 -21.28 -19.34 28.86
N ASN A 258 -21.75 -19.75 27.68
CA ASN A 258 -22.79 -19.05 26.94
C ASN A 258 -22.55 -17.53 26.80
N VAL A 259 -21.33 -17.16 26.36
CA VAL A 259 -20.93 -15.76 26.19
C VAL A 259 -21.00 -15.40 24.70
N ALA A 260 -21.50 -14.21 24.36
CA ALA A 260 -21.49 -13.74 22.98
C ALA A 260 -20.05 -13.54 22.47
N VAL A 261 -19.80 -13.81 21.19
CA VAL A 261 -18.44 -13.67 20.60
C VAL A 261 -17.90 -12.24 20.77
N THR A 262 -18.74 -11.21 20.62
CA THR A 262 -18.35 -9.81 20.81
C THR A 262 -17.89 -9.52 22.25
N GLN A 263 -18.62 -10.02 23.25
CA GLN A 263 -18.29 -9.85 24.67
C GLN A 263 -17.00 -10.59 25.04
N ALA A 264 -16.82 -11.81 24.55
CA ALA A 264 -15.60 -12.57 24.77
C ALA A 264 -14.39 -11.85 24.19
N MET A 265 -14.51 -11.30 22.97
CA MET A 265 -13.45 -10.54 22.32
C MET A 265 -13.16 -9.20 23.01
N GLU A 266 -14.18 -8.50 23.53
CA GLU A 266 -13.99 -7.28 24.31
C GLU A 266 -13.18 -7.54 25.58
N ALA A 267 -13.53 -8.58 26.35
CA ALA A 267 -12.81 -8.96 27.56
C ALA A 267 -11.35 -9.37 27.25
N ILE A 268 -11.14 -10.09 26.15
CA ILE A 268 -9.80 -10.45 25.67
C ILE A 268 -9.01 -9.18 25.28
N GLY A 269 -9.61 -8.25 24.54
CA GLY A 269 -8.99 -6.98 24.14
C GLY A 269 -8.54 -6.15 25.33
N GLN A 270 -9.40 -6.02 26.35
CA GLN A 270 -9.07 -5.33 27.60
C GLN A 270 -7.86 -5.98 28.30
N ARG A 271 -7.82 -7.31 28.38
CA ARG A 271 -6.71 -8.05 28.99
C ARG A 271 -5.40 -7.90 28.21
N LEU A 272 -5.49 -7.90 26.88
CA LEU A 272 -4.34 -7.70 25.98
C LEU A 272 -3.93 -6.22 25.88
N LYS A 273 -4.73 -5.30 26.42
CA LYS A 273 -4.60 -3.85 26.21
C LYS A 273 -4.50 -3.47 24.73
N ALA A 274 -5.20 -4.23 23.88
CA ALA A 274 -5.21 -4.06 22.44
C ALA A 274 -6.64 -3.73 21.98
N THR A 275 -6.75 -2.77 21.06
CA THR A 275 -8.06 -2.39 20.49
C THR A 275 -8.52 -3.50 19.55
N VAL A 276 -9.75 -3.99 19.74
CA VAL A 276 -10.37 -4.97 18.83
C VAL A 276 -11.25 -4.21 17.85
N LEU A 277 -10.96 -4.34 16.56
CA LEU A 277 -11.68 -3.70 15.47
C LEU A 277 -12.28 -4.76 14.55
N TRP A 278 -13.49 -4.51 14.05
CA TRP A 278 -14.27 -5.49 13.28
C TRP A 278 -14.48 -4.98 11.86
N ASP A 279 -14.20 -5.82 10.85
CA ASP A 279 -14.51 -5.49 9.46
C ASP A 279 -16.02 -5.57 9.19
N ARG A 280 -16.75 -4.56 9.65
CA ARG A 280 -18.22 -4.48 9.57
C ARG A 280 -18.71 -4.58 8.12
N LEU A 281 -18.01 -3.93 7.18
CA LEU A 281 -18.35 -4.01 5.76
C LEU A 281 -18.30 -5.47 5.25
N ALA A 282 -17.23 -6.20 5.57
CA ALA A 282 -17.09 -7.59 5.16
C ALA A 282 -18.09 -8.52 5.86
N MET A 283 -18.36 -8.29 7.14
CA MET A 283 -19.33 -9.06 7.92
C MET A 283 -20.76 -8.85 7.41
N GLU A 284 -21.15 -7.61 7.16
CA GLU A 284 -22.48 -7.26 6.62
C GLU A 284 -22.71 -7.89 5.25
N ARG A 285 -21.73 -7.85 4.34
CA ARG A 285 -21.81 -8.50 3.02
C ARG A 285 -21.97 -10.03 3.10
N GLN A 286 -21.52 -10.64 4.19
CA GLN A 286 -21.60 -12.09 4.41
C GLN A 286 -22.73 -12.47 5.38
N GLY A 287 -23.52 -11.50 5.87
CA GLY A 287 -24.60 -11.74 6.83
C GLY A 287 -24.14 -12.23 8.20
N ILE A 288 -22.88 -11.96 8.58
CA ILE A 288 -22.30 -12.41 9.85
C ILE A 288 -22.58 -11.39 10.95
N ASP A 289 -23.24 -11.83 12.02
CA ASP A 289 -23.48 -11.02 13.22
C ASP A 289 -22.87 -11.70 14.46
N PRO A 290 -21.65 -11.32 14.88
CA PRO A 290 -20.97 -11.95 16.02
C PRO A 290 -21.66 -11.71 17.36
N ALA A 291 -22.58 -10.73 17.47
CA ALA A 291 -23.31 -10.50 18.71
C ALA A 291 -24.37 -11.59 18.97
N LYS A 292 -24.81 -12.29 17.91
CA LYS A 292 -25.80 -13.38 17.99
C LYS A 292 -25.19 -14.77 18.12
N VAL A 293 -23.87 -14.89 18.00
CA VAL A 293 -23.15 -16.16 18.13
C VAL A 293 -22.63 -16.31 19.56
N TYR A 294 -23.03 -17.40 20.22
CA TYR A 294 -22.64 -17.70 21.60
C TYR A 294 -21.61 -18.83 21.63
N VAL A 295 -20.68 -18.72 22.57
CA VAL A 295 -19.60 -19.69 22.75
C VAL A 295 -19.57 -20.23 24.17
N THR A 296 -19.40 -21.55 24.25
CA THR A 296 -19.13 -22.27 25.50
C THR A 296 -17.84 -23.04 25.31
N LEU A 297 -16.90 -22.83 26.23
CA LEU A 297 -15.63 -23.53 26.28
C LEU A 297 -15.40 -23.99 27.72
N PRO A 298 -15.29 -25.30 27.97
CA PRO A 298 -15.00 -25.80 29.30
C PRO A 298 -13.64 -25.28 29.77
N ARG A 299 -13.42 -25.30 31.08
CA ARG A 299 -12.16 -24.84 31.67
C ARG A 299 -10.98 -25.58 31.03
N THR A 300 -10.17 -24.86 30.27
CA THR A 300 -8.99 -25.43 29.59
C THR A 300 -7.80 -24.49 29.75
N ARG A 301 -6.61 -25.07 29.90
CA ARG A 301 -5.36 -24.31 29.75
C ARG A 301 -5.17 -23.96 28.28
N THR A 302 -4.92 -22.71 27.96
CA THR A 302 -4.73 -22.23 26.57
C THR A 302 -4.01 -20.88 26.57
N THR A 303 -3.67 -20.38 25.38
CA THR A 303 -3.17 -19.01 25.17
C THR A 303 -4.27 -18.10 24.63
N HIS A 304 -4.09 -16.78 24.66
CA HIS A 304 -5.07 -15.86 24.06
C HIS A 304 -5.19 -16.09 22.56
N HIS A 305 -4.09 -16.37 21.85
CA HIS A 305 -4.10 -16.81 20.45
C HIS A 305 -5.04 -18.00 20.24
N GLY A 306 -4.87 -19.06 21.05
CA GLY A 306 -5.67 -20.27 20.95
C GLY A 306 -7.13 -20.07 21.35
N LEU A 307 -7.40 -19.17 22.30
CA LEU A 307 -8.76 -18.81 22.68
C LEU A 307 -9.45 -18.00 21.58
N ILE A 308 -8.84 -16.91 21.11
CA ILE A 308 -9.38 -16.02 20.07
C ILE A 308 -9.73 -16.83 18.82
N ARG A 309 -8.83 -17.70 18.34
CA ARG A 309 -9.09 -18.55 17.16
C ARG A 309 -10.32 -19.43 17.34
N ARG A 310 -10.49 -20.04 18.52
CA ARG A 310 -11.64 -20.90 18.80
C ARG A 310 -12.94 -20.13 18.94
N VAL A 311 -12.90 -18.96 19.57
CA VAL A 311 -14.06 -18.06 19.73
C VAL A 311 -14.52 -17.52 18.38
N LEU A 312 -13.60 -16.95 17.60
CA LEU A 312 -13.93 -16.35 16.30
C LEU A 312 -14.35 -17.39 15.26
N ALA A 313 -13.75 -18.58 15.25
CA ALA A 313 -14.12 -19.64 14.31
C ALA A 313 -15.59 -20.06 14.44
N LYS A 314 -16.22 -19.91 15.61
CA LYS A 314 -17.66 -20.18 15.81
C LYS A 314 -18.58 -19.22 15.05
N ALA A 315 -18.08 -18.03 14.71
CA ALA A 315 -18.77 -17.03 13.91
C ALA A 315 -18.22 -16.93 12.48
N GLU A 316 -17.43 -17.92 12.03
CA GLU A 316 -16.75 -17.89 10.72
C GLU A 316 -15.78 -16.70 10.54
N LEU A 317 -15.21 -16.24 11.65
CA LEU A 317 -14.28 -15.12 11.71
C LEU A 317 -12.85 -15.59 11.99
N ARG A 318 -11.89 -14.76 11.56
CA ARG A 318 -10.47 -14.84 11.88
C ARG A 318 -9.98 -13.47 12.36
N TYR A 319 -8.74 -13.44 12.85
CA TYR A 319 -8.09 -12.19 13.19
C TYR A 319 -6.67 -12.11 12.64
N GLU A 320 -6.21 -10.87 12.50
CA GLU A 320 -4.83 -10.50 12.24
C GLU A 320 -4.39 -9.51 13.32
N VAL A 321 -3.13 -9.60 13.76
CA VAL A 321 -2.52 -8.52 14.55
C VAL A 321 -1.97 -7.50 13.57
N ARG A 322 -2.36 -6.24 13.75
CA ARG A 322 -1.87 -5.11 12.96
C ARG A 322 -1.29 -4.05 13.87
N ALA A 323 -0.47 -3.17 13.30
CA ALA A 323 0.05 -2.00 13.97
C ALA A 323 -0.71 -0.75 13.49
N ASP A 324 -1.14 0.11 14.41
CA ASP A 324 -1.65 1.43 14.02
C ASP A 324 -0.52 2.31 13.44
N ASP A 325 -0.83 3.54 13.00
CA ASP A 325 0.18 4.42 12.39
C ASP A 325 1.30 4.85 13.36
N ALA A 326 1.11 4.62 14.66
CA ALA A 326 2.10 4.84 15.72
C ALA A 326 2.80 3.53 16.17
N GLY A 327 2.56 2.41 15.49
CA GLY A 327 3.17 1.12 15.80
C GLY A 327 2.46 0.33 16.91
N ARG A 328 1.31 0.78 17.42
CA ARG A 328 0.63 0.11 18.54
C ARG A 328 -0.23 -1.07 18.06
N PRO A 329 -0.25 -2.18 18.81
CA PRO A 329 -1.01 -3.35 18.40
C PRO A 329 -2.52 -3.11 18.41
N LEU A 330 -3.17 -3.61 17.37
CA LEU A 330 -4.61 -3.78 17.30
C LEU A 330 -4.95 -5.17 16.77
N VAL A 331 -6.11 -5.67 17.16
CA VAL A 331 -6.67 -6.94 16.69
C VAL A 331 -7.71 -6.62 15.62
N TRP A 332 -7.40 -6.98 14.37
CA TRP A 332 -8.28 -6.78 13.23
C TRP A 332 -9.06 -8.06 12.91
N VAL A 333 -10.37 -8.04 13.10
CA VAL A 333 -11.26 -9.19 12.92
C VAL A 333 -11.94 -9.14 11.56
N THR A 334 -11.80 -10.21 10.77
CA THR A 334 -12.37 -10.33 9.42
C THR A 334 -13.06 -11.68 9.22
N PRO A 335 -13.99 -11.81 8.28
CA PRO A 335 -14.48 -13.13 7.86
C PRO A 335 -13.38 -14.00 7.25
N PHE A 336 -13.57 -15.33 7.25
CA PHE A 336 -12.64 -16.25 6.59
C PHE A 336 -12.56 -16.02 5.08
N LYS A 337 -13.69 -15.74 4.45
CA LYS A 337 -13.75 -15.43 3.01
C LYS A 337 -13.36 -13.97 2.83
N PRO A 338 -12.30 -13.67 2.03
CA PRO A 338 -11.96 -12.29 1.71
C PRO A 338 -13.09 -11.60 0.95
N LEU A 339 -13.08 -10.27 1.01
CA LEU A 339 -13.95 -9.41 0.20
C LEU A 339 -13.71 -9.58 -1.30
#